data_AF-A0A7J8KK64-F1
#
_entry.id   AF-A0A7J8KK64-F1
#
_cell.length_a   1.000
_cell.length_b   1.000
_cell.length_c   1.000
_cell.angle_alpha   90.00
_cell.angle_beta   90.00
_cell.angle_gamma   90.00
#
_symmetry.space_group_name_H-M   'P 1'
#
loop_
_entity.id
_entity.type
_entity.pdbx_description
1 polymer ?
#
loop_
_entity_poly.entity_id
_entity_poly.type
_entity_poly.pdbx_seq_one_letter_code
_entity_poly.pdbx_strand_id
1 'polypeptide(L)'
;MDRVQCSRDLELAHHLQQEEDRRRKSEESRQEMEEFQKLQRQYGLDNSGGYKQQQLRNMEREVNRGRMHPSEFHKRRADMMESLAIGIDDGKTKTSGIIEALHRYYQNAAPDVRRVWLSTVVDHFQSSFGDRGWGCGYRNFQMLLSSLLQNDAYDDCLKGISVPCIPKIQSMIEDAWKEGFDPQGASQLNNRLQGTKAWIGACEVYTLLTSLRVKCHIVDFHKSTGPLGTHPRLFEWILNYYSSEGEGSQKVVCTSKPPIYLQHQGHSRTVVGIEERKNRTLCLLIFDPGCPSREMQKLLKQDVEASNLKQLRKFVGNLKHKQYQIVSVEGVLTSEEKVARRQASQVFTAEKIP
;
A
#
# COMPACT_ATOMS: atom_id res chain seq x y z
N MET A 1 64.79 31.42 23.75
CA MET A 1 63.65 31.99 23.00
C MET A 1 62.86 30.90 22.27
N ASP A 2 63.51 29.84 21.79
CA ASP A 2 62.87 28.76 21.00
C ASP A 2 61.79 27.92 21.73
N ARG A 3 61.90 27.69 23.05
CA ARG A 3 60.87 26.94 23.80
C ARG A 3 59.53 27.68 23.94
N VAL A 4 59.56 29.02 23.98
CA VAL A 4 58.35 29.84 24.12
C VAL A 4 57.63 30.00 22.77
N GLN A 5 58.40 30.06 21.68
CA GLN A 5 57.87 30.06 20.31
C GLN A 5 57.15 28.73 20.00
N CYS A 6 57.79 27.60 20.30
CA CYS A 6 57.23 26.26 20.09
C CYS A 6 55.93 26.00 20.89
N SER A 7 55.80 26.57 22.10
CA SER A 7 54.56 26.49 22.90
C SER A 7 53.40 27.25 22.26
N ARG A 8 53.66 28.43 21.67
CA ARG A 8 52.63 29.24 21.00
C ARG A 8 52.19 28.63 19.68
N ASP A 9 53.11 28.01 18.95
CA ASP A 9 52.79 27.32 17.70
C ASP A 9 51.92 26.08 17.96
N LEU A 10 52.16 25.36 19.06
CA LEU A 10 51.33 24.24 19.49
C LEU A 10 49.92 24.69 19.92
N GLU A 11 49.81 25.78 20.67
CA GLU A 11 48.52 26.39 21.05
C GLU A 11 47.72 26.85 19.81
N LEU A 12 48.40 27.49 18.85
CA LEU A 12 47.78 27.91 17.59
C LEU A 12 47.33 26.71 16.76
N ALA A 13 48.15 25.66 16.63
CA ALA A 13 47.78 24.43 15.93
C ALA A 13 46.56 23.75 16.57
N HIS A 14 46.51 23.70 17.91
CA HIS A 14 45.36 23.16 18.62
C HIS A 14 44.10 24.01 18.44
N HIS A 15 44.21 25.33 18.46
CA HIS A 15 43.09 26.23 18.18
C HIS A 15 42.57 26.08 16.74
N LEU A 16 43.44 26.00 15.75
CA LEU A 16 43.07 25.77 14.35
C LEU A 16 42.38 24.42 14.17
N GLN A 17 42.90 23.36 14.80
CA GLN A 17 42.28 22.03 14.79
C GLN A 17 40.88 22.06 15.42
N GLN A 18 40.71 22.72 16.56
CA GLN A 18 39.41 22.88 17.21
C GLN A 18 38.42 23.67 16.35
N GLU A 19 38.89 24.71 15.67
CA GLU A 19 38.05 25.51 14.78
C GLU A 19 37.62 24.70 13.55
N GLU A 20 38.53 23.92 12.96
CA GLU A 20 38.26 23.03 11.84
C GLU A 20 37.29 21.90 12.23
N ASP A 21 37.51 21.26 13.39
CA ASP A 21 36.59 20.26 13.92
C ASP A 21 35.21 20.84 14.23
N ARG A 22 35.13 22.08 14.74
CA ARG A 22 33.86 22.78 14.96
C ARG A 22 33.14 23.07 13.65
N ARG A 23 33.87 23.52 12.62
CA ARG A 23 33.31 23.76 11.27
C ARG A 23 32.80 22.46 10.66
N ARG A 24 33.57 21.37 10.73
CA ARG A 24 33.17 20.05 10.22
C ARG A 24 31.90 19.56 10.92
N LYS A 25 31.87 19.57 12.25
CA LYS A 25 30.68 19.16 13.04
C LYS A 25 29.44 20.00 12.72
N SER A 26 29.61 21.31 12.53
CA SER A 26 28.51 22.21 12.17
C SER A 26 27.95 21.89 10.78
N GLU A 27 28.81 21.56 9.82
CA GLU A 27 28.40 21.20 8.46
C GLU A 27 27.73 19.82 8.43
N GLU A 28 28.29 18.84 9.14
CA GLU A 28 27.69 17.51 9.33
C GLU A 28 26.28 17.64 9.95
N SER A 29 26.13 18.43 11.01
CA SER A 29 24.83 18.66 11.65
C SER A 29 23.82 19.34 10.72
N ARG A 30 24.26 20.30 9.89
CA ARG A 30 23.42 20.95 8.89
C ARG A 30 22.94 19.96 7.84
N GLN A 31 23.85 19.14 7.31
CA GLN A 31 23.53 18.12 6.32
C GLN A 31 22.56 17.08 6.90
N GLU A 32 22.82 16.59 8.11
CA GLU A 32 21.95 15.62 8.80
C GLU A 32 20.54 16.19 9.00
N MET A 33 20.42 17.45 9.46
CA MET A 33 19.14 18.12 9.64
C MET A 33 18.35 18.23 8.32
N GLU A 34 19.02 18.61 7.22
CA GLU A 34 18.37 18.72 5.90
C GLU A 34 17.92 17.36 5.36
N GLU A 35 18.74 16.32 5.50
CA GLU A 35 18.39 14.96 5.09
C GLU A 35 17.24 14.40 5.94
N PHE A 36 17.28 14.59 7.25
CA PHE A 36 16.23 14.18 8.17
C PHE A 36 14.89 14.84 7.83
N GLN A 37 14.87 16.15 7.57
CA GLN A 37 13.66 16.86 7.15
C GLN A 37 13.11 16.35 5.81
N LYS A 38 13.98 16.06 4.83
CA LYS A 38 13.58 15.48 3.54
C LYS A 38 12.94 14.11 3.74
N LEU A 39 13.54 13.25 4.57
CA LEU A 39 13.01 11.93 4.88
C LEU A 39 11.67 12.02 5.61
N GLN A 40 11.55 12.86 6.66
CA GLN A 40 10.29 13.07 7.36
C GLN A 40 9.17 13.49 6.40
N ARG A 41 9.46 14.41 5.47
CA ARG A 41 8.47 14.81 4.46
C ARG A 41 8.11 13.69 3.50
N GLN A 42 9.10 12.93 3.03
CA GLN A 42 8.88 11.80 2.11
C GLN A 42 7.97 10.74 2.73
N TYR A 43 8.24 10.36 3.99
CA TYR A 43 7.44 9.37 4.71
C TYR A 43 6.17 9.95 5.35
N GLY A 44 5.90 11.26 5.18
CA GLY A 44 4.71 11.92 5.68
C GLY A 44 4.66 12.11 7.21
N LEU A 45 5.83 12.12 7.86
CA LEU A 45 6.03 12.25 9.31
C LEU A 45 6.47 13.66 9.74
N ASP A 46 6.48 14.62 8.82
CA ASP A 46 6.85 16.03 9.08
C ASP A 46 5.71 16.87 9.68
N ASN A 47 4.54 16.26 9.94
CA ASN A 47 3.34 16.93 10.45
C ASN A 47 2.86 18.13 9.62
N SER A 48 3.14 18.15 8.31
CA SER A 48 2.76 19.23 7.40
C SER A 48 1.27 19.24 6.97
N GLY A 49 0.41 18.54 7.71
CA GLY A 49 -1.01 18.31 7.43
C GLY A 49 -1.28 17.02 6.66
N GLY A 50 -2.57 16.67 6.51
CA GLY A 50 -2.99 15.38 5.97
C GLY A 50 -3.87 15.48 4.73
N TYR A 51 -4.75 14.48 4.58
CA TYR A 51 -5.66 14.33 3.44
C TYR A 51 -6.47 15.59 3.13
N LYS A 52 -7.17 16.13 4.14
CA LYS A 52 -8.05 17.30 4.00
C LYS A 52 -7.28 18.52 3.47
N GLN A 53 -6.15 18.84 4.09
CA GLN A 53 -5.34 19.99 3.72
C GLN A 53 -4.76 19.84 2.30
N GLN A 54 -4.33 18.63 1.95
CA GLN A 54 -3.80 18.36 0.62
C GLN A 54 -4.89 18.43 -0.47
N GLN A 55 -6.08 17.88 -0.21
CA GLN A 55 -7.21 17.92 -1.14
C GLN A 55 -7.59 19.37 -1.45
N LEU A 56 -7.77 20.21 -0.42
CA LEU A 56 -8.11 21.63 -0.58
C LEU A 56 -7.04 22.38 -1.37
N ARG A 57 -5.77 22.26 -0.96
CA ARG A 57 -4.64 22.95 -1.61
C ARG A 57 -4.50 22.56 -3.08
N ASN A 58 -4.73 21.29 -3.42
CA ASN A 58 -4.65 20.82 -4.80
C ASN A 58 -5.85 21.28 -5.63
N MET A 59 -7.06 21.33 -5.07
CA MET A 59 -8.21 21.92 -5.77
C MET A 59 -8.04 23.43 -5.98
N GLU A 60 -7.53 24.18 -5.00
CA GLU A 60 -7.20 25.62 -5.13
C GLU A 60 -6.19 25.85 -6.27
N ARG A 61 -5.18 24.99 -6.40
CA ARG A 61 -4.23 25.05 -7.53
C ARG A 61 -4.91 24.84 -8.87
N GLU A 62 -5.89 23.94 -8.97
CA GLU A 62 -6.62 23.73 -10.23
C GLU A 62 -7.55 24.91 -10.56
N VAL A 63 -8.12 25.58 -9.56
CA VAL A 63 -8.84 26.86 -9.74
C VAL A 63 -7.90 27.94 -10.27
N ASN A 64 -6.74 28.13 -9.63
CA ASN A 64 -5.74 29.12 -10.07
C ASN A 64 -5.19 28.85 -11.48
N ARG A 65 -5.23 27.60 -11.93
CA ARG A 65 -4.84 27.19 -13.29
C ARG A 65 -5.96 27.29 -14.32
N GLY A 66 -7.17 27.70 -13.92
CA GLY A 66 -8.34 27.76 -14.79
C GLY A 66 -8.89 26.39 -15.21
N ARG A 67 -8.53 25.32 -14.50
CA ARG A 67 -8.98 23.93 -14.80
C ARG A 67 -10.14 23.48 -13.93
N MET A 68 -10.54 24.28 -12.94
CA MET A 68 -11.68 24.05 -12.07
C MET A 68 -12.40 25.39 -11.83
N HIS A 69 -13.72 25.39 -11.94
CA HIS A 69 -14.50 26.60 -11.66
C HIS A 69 -14.65 26.82 -10.14
N PRO A 70 -14.66 28.06 -9.62
CA PRO A 70 -14.81 28.31 -8.17
C PRO A 70 -16.06 27.69 -7.54
N SER A 71 -17.20 27.69 -8.24
CA SER A 71 -18.42 27.02 -7.75
C SER A 71 -18.24 25.51 -7.62
N GLU A 72 -17.49 24.89 -8.53
CA GLU A 72 -17.15 23.46 -8.47
C GLU A 72 -16.25 23.16 -7.27
N PHE A 73 -15.27 24.03 -6.97
CA PHE A 73 -14.44 23.93 -5.76
C PHE A 73 -15.29 23.89 -4.49
N HIS A 74 -16.25 24.81 -4.34
CA HIS A 74 -17.11 24.86 -3.16
C HIS A 74 -17.98 23.61 -3.02
N LYS A 75 -18.55 23.13 -4.13
CA LYS A 75 -19.32 21.87 -4.16
C LYS A 75 -18.46 20.68 -3.73
N ARG A 76 -17.30 20.48 -4.38
CA ARG A 76 -16.39 19.37 -4.05
C ARG A 76 -15.87 19.45 -2.62
N ARG A 77 -15.65 20.66 -2.10
CA ARG A 77 -15.28 20.87 -0.69
C ARG A 77 -16.40 20.44 0.25
N ALA A 78 -17.65 20.77 -0.04
CA ALA A 78 -18.80 20.35 0.77
C ALA A 78 -18.95 18.82 0.79
N ASP A 79 -18.96 18.18 -0.40
CA ASP A 79 -19.03 16.72 -0.52
C ASP A 79 -17.91 16.02 0.26
N MET A 80 -16.68 16.55 0.16
CA MET A 80 -15.54 16.02 0.91
C MET A 80 -15.77 16.15 2.42
N MET A 81 -16.22 17.32 2.91
CA MET A 81 -16.44 17.50 4.35
C MET A 81 -17.50 16.52 4.89
N GLU A 82 -18.57 16.28 4.14
CA GLU A 82 -19.60 15.30 4.49
C GLU A 82 -19.01 13.89 4.57
N SER A 83 -18.27 13.48 3.54
CA SER A 83 -17.63 12.15 3.49
C SER A 83 -16.64 11.93 4.63
N LEU A 84 -15.89 12.98 5.01
CA LEU A 84 -14.99 12.95 6.17
C LEU A 84 -15.74 12.89 7.50
N ALA A 85 -16.90 13.55 7.62
CA ALA A 85 -17.72 13.53 8.83
C ALA A 85 -18.35 12.16 9.08
N ILE A 86 -18.86 11.51 8.01
CA ILE A 86 -19.45 10.17 8.09
C ILE A 86 -18.34 9.09 8.16
N GLY A 87 -17.16 9.37 7.63
CA GLY A 87 -16.03 8.44 7.60
C GLY A 87 -16.06 7.44 6.44
N ILE A 88 -16.89 7.66 5.43
CA ILE A 88 -17.07 6.78 4.27
C ILE A 88 -16.37 7.39 3.04
N ASP A 89 -15.72 6.56 2.24
CA ASP A 89 -15.10 7.01 0.97
C ASP A 89 -16.19 7.48 -0.02
N ASP A 90 -15.95 8.59 -0.70
CA ASP A 90 -16.95 9.20 -1.60
C ASP A 90 -17.15 8.43 -2.92
N GLY A 91 -16.34 7.39 -3.15
CA GLY A 91 -16.42 6.52 -4.32
C GLY A 91 -16.01 7.20 -5.63
N LYS A 92 -15.57 8.46 -5.63
CA LYS A 92 -15.22 9.19 -6.87
C LYS A 92 -13.99 8.63 -7.56
N THR A 93 -13.17 7.87 -6.84
CA THR A 93 -11.97 7.19 -7.36
C THR A 93 -12.17 5.70 -7.62
N LYS A 94 -13.40 5.20 -7.47
CA LYS A 94 -13.74 3.79 -7.57
C LYS A 94 -13.96 3.35 -9.02
N THR A 95 -13.54 2.14 -9.38
CA THR A 95 -13.91 1.47 -10.63
C THR A 95 -14.26 0.01 -10.36
N SER A 96 -15.52 -0.35 -10.61
CA SER A 96 -16.09 -1.69 -10.36
C SER A 96 -16.17 -2.53 -11.63
N GLY A 97 -16.41 -3.84 -11.50
CA GLY A 97 -16.72 -4.72 -12.64
C GLY A 97 -15.50 -5.26 -13.41
N ILE A 98 -14.28 -5.03 -12.89
CA ILE A 98 -13.03 -5.35 -13.59
C ILE A 98 -12.77 -6.86 -13.60
N ILE A 99 -13.07 -7.57 -12.51
CA ILE A 99 -12.87 -9.02 -12.41
C ILE A 99 -13.76 -9.76 -13.40
N GLU A 100 -15.02 -9.32 -13.53
CA GLU A 100 -16.00 -9.85 -14.46
C GLU A 100 -15.60 -9.55 -15.92
N ALA A 101 -15.03 -8.37 -16.17
CA ALA A 101 -14.48 -8.05 -17.48
C ALA A 101 -13.26 -8.92 -17.83
N LEU A 102 -12.36 -9.17 -16.87
CA LEU A 102 -11.25 -10.10 -17.03
C LEU A 102 -11.74 -11.52 -17.28
N HIS A 103 -12.74 -12.00 -16.54
CA HIS A 103 -13.35 -13.31 -16.77
C HIS A 103 -13.86 -13.45 -18.22
N ARG A 104 -14.63 -12.47 -18.70
CA ARG A 104 -15.09 -12.43 -20.11
C ARG A 104 -13.93 -12.42 -21.10
N TYR A 105 -12.89 -11.62 -20.83
CA TYR A 105 -11.70 -11.56 -21.68
C TYR A 105 -10.96 -12.90 -21.75
N TYR A 106 -10.70 -13.56 -20.63
CA TYR A 106 -9.93 -14.81 -20.64
C TYR A 106 -10.71 -15.99 -21.22
N GLN A 107 -12.04 -15.97 -21.09
CA GLN A 107 -12.91 -16.97 -21.68
C GLN A 107 -12.85 -16.91 -23.22
N ASN A 108 -12.79 -15.71 -23.80
CA ASN A 108 -12.95 -15.51 -25.23
C ASN A 108 -11.65 -15.14 -26.00
N ALA A 109 -10.70 -14.44 -25.37
CA ALA A 109 -9.68 -13.66 -26.09
C ALA A 109 -8.26 -13.73 -25.47
N ALA A 110 -7.86 -14.89 -24.95
CA ALA A 110 -6.52 -15.11 -24.38
C ALA A 110 -5.87 -16.43 -24.84
N PRO A 111 -5.27 -16.50 -26.04
CA PRO A 111 -4.73 -17.75 -26.59
C PRO A 111 -3.44 -18.22 -25.92
N ASP A 112 -2.62 -17.32 -25.36
CA ASP A 112 -1.31 -17.66 -24.75
C ASP A 112 -1.39 -18.10 -23.29
N VAL A 113 -2.58 -18.01 -22.70
CA VAL A 113 -2.85 -18.35 -21.30
C VAL A 113 -3.36 -19.78 -21.23
N ARG A 114 -2.63 -20.64 -20.51
CA ARG A 114 -3.03 -22.03 -20.25
C ARG A 114 -4.15 -22.06 -19.23
N ARG A 115 -3.97 -21.33 -18.13
CA ARG A 115 -4.95 -21.17 -17.06
C ARG A 115 -4.78 -19.82 -16.39
N VAL A 116 -5.86 -19.27 -15.87
CA VAL A 116 -5.84 -18.07 -15.04
C VAL A 116 -6.74 -18.27 -13.84
N TRP A 117 -6.28 -17.79 -12.69
CA TRP A 117 -7.07 -17.72 -11.47
C TRP A 117 -7.24 -16.26 -11.09
N LEU A 118 -8.48 -15.85 -10.87
CA LEU A 118 -8.85 -14.51 -10.44
C LEU A 118 -9.34 -14.58 -8.99
N SER A 119 -9.12 -13.51 -8.23
CA SER A 119 -9.79 -13.33 -6.95
C SER A 119 -11.30 -13.29 -7.14
N THR A 120 -12.04 -13.28 -6.03
CA THR A 120 -13.42 -12.80 -6.04
C THR A 120 -13.49 -11.32 -6.49
N VAL A 121 -14.69 -10.75 -6.54
CA VAL A 121 -14.93 -9.38 -6.99
C VAL A 121 -14.10 -8.37 -6.19
N VAL A 122 -13.49 -7.41 -6.89
CA VAL A 122 -12.66 -6.33 -6.32
C VAL A 122 -13.01 -5.01 -7.00
N ASP A 123 -13.35 -4.01 -6.21
CA ASP A 123 -13.41 -2.63 -6.68
C ASP A 123 -11.99 -2.04 -6.70
N HIS A 124 -11.59 -1.40 -7.80
CA HIS A 124 -10.35 -0.64 -7.87
C HIS A 124 -10.53 0.75 -7.25
N PHE A 125 -9.55 1.21 -6.48
CA PHE A 125 -9.52 2.57 -5.93
C PHE A 125 -8.20 3.26 -6.32
N GLN A 126 -8.29 4.36 -7.06
CA GLN A 126 -7.14 5.23 -7.31
C GLN A 126 -6.94 6.27 -6.20
N SER A 127 -5.75 6.88 -6.14
CA SER A 127 -5.53 8.06 -5.32
C SER A 127 -6.32 9.28 -5.80
N SER A 128 -6.90 10.03 -4.86
CA SER A 128 -7.53 11.33 -5.10
C SER A 128 -6.51 12.47 -4.98
N PHE A 129 -6.95 13.72 -5.06
CA PHE A 129 -6.05 14.86 -4.81
C PHE A 129 -5.52 14.91 -3.37
N GLY A 130 -6.25 14.37 -2.40
CA GLY A 130 -5.88 14.38 -0.99
C GLY A 130 -4.78 13.39 -0.61
N ASP A 131 -4.67 12.28 -1.34
CA ASP A 131 -3.76 11.18 -1.01
C ASP A 131 -2.75 10.81 -2.10
N ARG A 132 -2.81 11.46 -3.27
CA ARG A 132 -1.81 11.25 -4.32
C ARG A 132 -0.40 11.49 -3.78
N GLY A 133 0.46 10.48 -3.96
CA GLY A 133 1.87 10.49 -3.54
C GLY A 133 2.15 9.75 -2.22
N TRP A 134 1.13 9.34 -1.47
CA TRP A 134 1.32 8.67 -0.18
C TRP A 134 0.21 7.67 0.19
N GLY A 135 -0.95 7.74 -0.46
CA GLY A 135 -2.16 6.97 -0.13
C GLY A 135 -2.15 5.48 -0.52
N CYS A 136 -1.07 4.95 -1.11
CA CYS A 136 -1.09 3.63 -1.73
C CYS A 136 -1.53 2.52 -0.77
N GLY A 137 -0.95 2.42 0.43
CA GLY A 137 -1.32 1.39 1.41
C GLY A 137 -2.80 1.42 1.79
N TYR A 138 -3.33 2.62 2.03
CA TYR A 138 -4.75 2.82 2.36
C TYR A 138 -5.68 2.46 1.19
N ARG A 139 -5.31 2.81 -0.05
CA ARG A 139 -6.11 2.46 -1.24
C ARG A 139 -6.09 0.96 -1.52
N ASN A 140 -4.95 0.29 -1.32
CA ASN A 140 -4.88 -1.17 -1.43
C ASN A 140 -5.69 -1.87 -0.33
N PHE A 141 -5.74 -1.30 0.89
CA PHE A 141 -6.67 -1.75 1.92
C PHE A 141 -8.14 -1.58 1.49
N GLN A 142 -8.52 -0.44 0.90
CA GLN A 142 -9.88 -0.27 0.36
C GLN A 142 -10.22 -1.31 -0.72
N MET A 143 -9.29 -1.60 -1.63
CA MET A 143 -9.48 -2.64 -2.65
C MET A 143 -9.67 -4.02 -2.00
N LEU A 144 -8.82 -4.38 -1.03
CA LEU A 144 -8.97 -5.63 -0.28
C LEU A 144 -10.30 -5.70 0.46
N LEU A 145 -10.65 -4.66 1.22
CA LEU A 145 -11.89 -4.59 1.99
C LEU A 145 -13.12 -4.67 1.09
N SER A 146 -13.10 -4.05 -0.10
CA SER A 146 -14.22 -4.12 -1.05
C SER A 146 -14.56 -5.56 -1.45
N SER A 147 -13.57 -6.44 -1.49
CA SER A 147 -13.74 -7.86 -1.76
C SER A 147 -14.29 -8.61 -0.55
N LEU A 148 -13.82 -8.29 0.65
CA LEU A 148 -14.31 -8.91 1.90
C LEU A 148 -15.77 -8.55 2.17
N LEU A 149 -16.17 -7.30 1.89
CA LEU A 149 -17.55 -6.82 2.07
C LEU A 149 -18.57 -7.47 1.11
N GLN A 150 -18.11 -8.20 0.09
CA GLN A 150 -18.96 -8.94 -0.84
C GLN A 150 -18.95 -10.46 -0.57
N ASN A 151 -18.31 -10.89 0.52
CA ASN A 151 -18.16 -12.29 0.86
C ASN A 151 -18.83 -12.55 2.22
N ASP A 152 -19.95 -13.27 2.18
CA ASP A 152 -20.80 -13.61 3.33
C ASP A 152 -20.03 -14.21 4.51
N ALA A 153 -18.86 -14.83 4.27
CA ALA A 153 -18.00 -15.37 5.33
C ALA A 153 -17.51 -14.29 6.31
N TYR A 154 -17.51 -13.01 5.93
CA TYR A 154 -17.03 -11.89 6.75
C TYR A 154 -18.15 -11.00 7.30
N ASP A 155 -19.42 -11.32 7.04
CA ASP A 155 -20.56 -10.47 7.43
C ASP A 155 -20.64 -10.22 8.93
N ASP A 156 -20.34 -11.22 9.78
CA ASP A 156 -20.36 -11.07 11.24
C ASP A 156 -19.33 -10.05 11.71
N CYS A 157 -18.10 -10.14 11.22
CA CYS A 157 -17.00 -9.30 11.69
C CYS A 157 -16.94 -7.92 11.01
N LEU A 158 -17.52 -7.79 9.81
CA LEU A 158 -17.56 -6.53 9.06
C LEU A 158 -18.95 -5.88 9.02
N LYS A 159 -19.88 -6.33 9.86
CA LYS A 159 -21.26 -5.84 9.88
C LYS A 159 -21.33 -4.31 10.01
N GLY A 160 -22.03 -3.67 9.07
CA GLY A 160 -22.24 -2.23 9.07
C GLY A 160 -21.00 -1.41 8.66
N ILE A 161 -19.89 -2.06 8.29
CA ILE A 161 -18.73 -1.37 7.74
C ILE A 161 -18.99 -1.08 6.25
N SER A 162 -18.86 0.19 5.89
CA SER A 162 -18.70 0.62 4.50
C SER A 162 -17.22 0.86 4.20
N VAL A 163 -16.85 0.97 2.93
CA VAL A 163 -15.47 1.32 2.55
C VAL A 163 -15.11 2.67 3.18
N PRO A 164 -14.16 2.72 4.14
CA PRO A 164 -13.85 3.93 4.89
C PRO A 164 -13.01 4.90 4.05
N CYS A 165 -13.17 6.20 4.28
CA CYS A 165 -12.27 7.20 3.70
C CYS A 165 -10.87 7.12 4.34
N ILE A 166 -9.85 7.69 3.68
CA ILE A 166 -8.45 7.59 4.14
C ILE A 166 -8.28 8.06 5.60
N PRO A 167 -8.84 9.22 6.04
CA PRO A 167 -8.74 9.62 7.45
C PRO A 167 -9.44 8.67 8.41
N LYS A 168 -10.53 8.00 7.99
CA LYS A 168 -11.16 6.98 8.83
C LYS A 168 -10.30 5.73 8.95
N ILE A 169 -9.61 5.31 7.88
CA ILE A 169 -8.61 4.21 7.95
C ILE A 169 -7.50 4.57 8.93
N GLN A 170 -6.98 5.81 8.86
CA GLN A 170 -5.98 6.30 9.82
C GLN A 170 -6.48 6.19 11.27
N SER A 171 -7.71 6.63 11.54
CA SER A 171 -8.34 6.48 12.86
C SER A 171 -8.48 5.01 13.28
N MET A 172 -8.88 4.11 12.38
CA MET A 172 -9.09 2.70 12.72
C MET A 172 -7.76 2.00 13.04
N ILE A 173 -6.66 2.36 12.36
CA ILE A 173 -5.32 1.87 12.71
C ILE A 173 -4.91 2.40 14.09
N GLU A 174 -5.14 3.68 14.38
CA GLU A 174 -4.88 4.25 15.71
C GLU A 174 -5.72 3.57 16.80
N ASP A 175 -6.97 3.21 16.51
CA ASP A 175 -7.83 2.48 17.45
C ASP A 175 -7.29 1.06 17.70
N ALA A 176 -6.78 0.37 16.67
CA ALA A 176 -6.07 -0.91 16.85
C ALA A 176 -4.81 -0.76 17.72
N TRP A 177 -4.04 0.32 17.56
CA TRP A 177 -2.90 0.59 18.45
C TRP A 177 -3.33 0.85 19.90
N LYS A 178 -4.42 1.60 20.11
CA LYS A 178 -5.01 1.82 21.45
C LYS A 178 -5.51 0.52 22.08
N GLU A 179 -6.01 -0.42 21.27
CA GLU A 179 -6.38 -1.75 21.74
C GLU A 179 -5.16 -2.57 22.18
N GLY A 180 -3.95 -2.16 21.78
CA GLY A 180 -2.67 -2.76 22.14
C GLY A 180 -1.97 -3.51 21.00
N PHE A 181 -2.38 -3.36 19.74
CA PHE A 181 -1.66 -3.98 18.63
C PHE A 181 -0.37 -3.21 18.28
N ASP A 182 0.70 -3.94 17.98
CA ASP A 182 1.97 -3.44 17.41
C ASP A 182 2.45 -2.08 17.97
N PRO A 183 2.78 -2.00 19.27
CA PRO A 183 3.24 -0.75 19.87
C PRO A 183 4.55 -0.24 19.25
N GLN A 184 5.39 -1.12 18.70
CA GLN A 184 6.60 -0.73 18.00
C GLN A 184 6.27 -0.03 16.68
N GLY A 185 5.41 -0.61 15.84
CA GLY A 185 4.95 0.03 14.61
C GLY A 185 4.24 1.36 14.87
N ALA A 186 3.40 1.42 15.92
CA ALA A 186 2.79 2.67 16.38
C ALA A 186 3.86 3.73 16.69
N SER A 187 4.90 3.38 17.46
CA SER A 187 5.98 4.31 17.81
C SER A 187 6.78 4.81 16.59
N GLN A 188 7.02 3.94 15.59
CA GLN A 188 7.70 4.31 14.33
C GLN A 188 6.93 5.37 13.54
N LEU A 189 5.61 5.43 13.73
CA LEU A 189 4.70 6.37 13.10
C LEU A 189 4.24 7.46 14.06
N ASN A 190 5.02 7.75 15.11
CA ASN A 190 4.75 8.77 16.13
C ASN A 190 3.40 8.60 16.85
N ASN A 191 2.88 7.37 16.90
CA ASN A 191 1.57 7.01 17.47
C ASN A 191 0.40 7.84 16.90
N ARG A 192 0.53 8.35 15.67
CA ARG A 192 -0.47 9.20 15.03
C ARG A 192 -0.43 9.14 13.50
N LEU A 193 -1.56 8.84 12.90
CA LEU A 193 -1.81 8.87 11.46
C LEU A 193 -2.78 9.97 11.05
N GLN A 194 -3.81 10.25 11.85
CA GLN A 194 -4.79 11.27 11.51
C GLN A 194 -4.12 12.64 11.38
N GLY A 195 -4.45 13.33 10.29
CA GLY A 195 -3.86 14.63 9.97
C GLY A 195 -2.41 14.56 9.46
N THR A 196 -1.88 13.37 9.18
CA THR A 196 -0.58 13.16 8.54
C THR A 196 -0.74 12.59 7.14
N LYS A 197 0.40 12.42 6.45
CA LYS A 197 0.51 11.74 5.16
C LYS A 197 1.34 10.45 5.28
N ALA A 198 1.38 9.91 6.49
CA ALA A 198 2.25 8.81 6.85
C ALA A 198 2.06 7.64 5.87
N TRP A 199 3.18 7.15 5.35
CA TRP A 199 3.18 5.91 4.59
C TRP A 199 2.92 4.75 5.56
N ILE A 200 2.10 3.80 5.12
CA ILE A 200 1.82 2.56 5.86
C ILE A 200 2.28 1.35 5.05
N GLY A 201 2.57 0.27 5.74
CA GLY A 201 3.00 -1.00 5.17
C GLY A 201 2.04 -2.16 5.42
N ALA A 202 2.55 -3.37 5.20
CA ALA A 202 1.80 -4.59 5.49
C ALA A 202 1.46 -4.74 6.99
N CYS A 203 2.29 -4.21 7.88
CA CYS A 203 2.11 -4.28 9.33
C CYS A 203 0.85 -3.54 9.81
N GLU A 204 0.63 -2.31 9.35
CA GLU A 204 -0.59 -1.55 9.69
C GLU A 204 -1.85 -2.20 9.09
N VAL A 205 -1.74 -2.75 7.87
CA VAL A 205 -2.85 -3.45 7.23
C VAL A 205 -3.21 -4.74 7.98
N TYR A 206 -2.22 -5.52 8.40
CA TYR A 206 -2.41 -6.69 9.27
C TYR A 206 -3.04 -6.31 10.60
N THR A 207 -2.53 -5.25 11.24
CA THR A 207 -3.03 -4.75 12.52
C THR A 207 -4.50 -4.34 12.40
N LEU A 208 -4.84 -3.60 11.36
CA LEU A 208 -6.20 -3.17 11.08
C LEU A 208 -7.14 -4.36 10.85
N LEU A 209 -6.81 -5.27 9.92
CA LEU A 209 -7.62 -6.45 9.63
C LEU A 209 -7.82 -7.33 10.87
N THR A 210 -6.75 -7.58 11.62
CA THR A 210 -6.80 -8.40 12.83
C THR A 210 -7.66 -7.75 13.92
N SER A 211 -7.60 -6.42 14.06
CA SER A 211 -8.47 -5.68 14.99
C SER A 211 -9.96 -5.83 14.63
N LEU A 212 -10.28 -5.97 13.34
CA LEU A 212 -11.62 -6.23 12.82
C LEU A 212 -12.00 -7.73 12.84
N ARG A 213 -11.26 -8.58 13.57
CA ARG A 213 -11.45 -10.03 13.60
C ARG A 213 -11.31 -10.71 12.23
N VAL A 214 -10.58 -10.10 11.29
CA VAL A 214 -10.22 -10.76 10.03
C VAL A 214 -8.93 -11.53 10.22
N LYS A 215 -8.94 -12.83 9.92
CA LYS A 215 -7.76 -13.70 9.95
C LYS A 215 -6.93 -13.43 8.70
N CYS A 216 -5.72 -12.91 8.89
CA CYS A 216 -4.76 -12.67 7.83
C CYS A 216 -3.33 -12.91 8.32
N HIS A 217 -2.35 -13.08 7.45
CA HIS A 217 -0.95 -13.12 7.88
C HIS A 217 -0.04 -12.41 6.87
N ILE A 218 1.16 -12.09 7.33
CA ILE A 218 2.22 -11.49 6.50
C ILE A 218 3.22 -12.56 6.10
N VAL A 219 3.58 -12.59 4.82
CA VAL A 219 4.75 -13.32 4.32
C VAL A 219 5.75 -12.33 3.76
N ASP A 220 6.98 -12.43 4.24
CA ASP A 220 8.10 -11.55 3.94
C ASP A 220 9.11 -12.22 3.00
N PHE A 221 9.02 -11.88 1.72
CA PHE A 221 9.99 -12.23 0.69
C PHE A 221 11.19 -11.28 0.78
N HIS A 222 12.03 -11.47 1.81
CA HIS A 222 13.04 -10.49 2.22
C HIS A 222 14.27 -10.39 1.30
N LYS A 223 14.42 -11.31 0.34
CA LYS A 223 15.46 -11.27 -0.71
C LYS A 223 14.97 -11.99 -1.97
N SER A 224 15.53 -11.62 -3.11
CA SER A 224 15.27 -12.30 -4.39
C SER A 224 15.70 -13.77 -4.33
N THR A 225 14.88 -14.66 -4.90
CA THR A 225 15.10 -16.12 -4.90
C THR A 225 15.40 -16.70 -6.28
N GLY A 226 15.54 -15.86 -7.30
CA GLY A 226 15.80 -16.29 -8.68
C GLY A 226 16.85 -15.44 -9.39
N PRO A 227 17.25 -15.85 -10.60
CA PRO A 227 18.26 -15.15 -11.39
C PRO A 227 17.90 -13.68 -11.63
N LEU A 228 18.91 -12.82 -11.81
CA LEU A 228 18.73 -11.41 -12.16
C LEU A 228 17.82 -10.62 -11.20
N GLY A 229 17.82 -10.99 -9.91
CA GLY A 229 17.04 -10.32 -8.86
C GLY A 229 15.54 -10.62 -8.90
N THR A 230 15.15 -11.77 -9.47
CA THR A 230 13.74 -12.17 -9.57
C THR A 230 13.23 -12.87 -8.30
N HIS A 231 11.90 -12.92 -8.16
CA HIS A 231 11.22 -13.52 -6.99
C HIS A 231 10.30 -14.70 -7.37
N PRO A 232 10.82 -15.83 -7.89
CA PRO A 232 9.99 -16.98 -8.23
C PRO A 232 9.19 -17.54 -7.05
N ARG A 233 9.73 -17.53 -5.83
CA ARG A 233 9.01 -18.00 -4.63
C ARG A 233 7.75 -17.18 -4.33
N LEU A 234 7.76 -15.86 -4.59
CA LEU A 234 6.57 -15.02 -4.49
C LEU A 234 5.50 -15.43 -5.50
N PHE A 235 5.89 -15.68 -6.75
CA PHE A 235 4.95 -16.10 -7.79
C PHE A 235 4.36 -17.47 -7.52
N GLU A 236 5.17 -18.41 -7.04
CA GLU A 236 4.72 -19.75 -6.66
C GLU A 236 3.82 -19.75 -5.43
N TRP A 237 4.13 -18.92 -4.42
CA TRP A 237 3.27 -18.75 -3.26
C TRP A 237 1.89 -18.24 -3.69
N ILE A 238 1.85 -17.21 -4.55
CA ILE A 238 0.59 -16.65 -5.07
C ILE A 238 -0.14 -17.67 -5.96
N LEU A 239 0.57 -18.47 -6.74
CA LEU A 239 -0.01 -19.56 -7.50
C LEU A 239 -0.68 -20.57 -6.57
N ASN A 240 0.00 -21.02 -5.53
CA ASN A 240 -0.55 -21.97 -4.55
C ASN A 240 -1.77 -21.38 -3.82
N TYR A 241 -1.71 -20.10 -3.44
CA TYR A 241 -2.85 -19.39 -2.85
C TYR A 241 -4.07 -19.49 -3.75
N TYR A 242 -4.00 -19.06 -5.02
CA TYR A 242 -5.17 -19.03 -5.90
C TYR A 242 -5.57 -20.40 -6.46
N SER A 243 -4.63 -21.29 -6.73
CA SER A 243 -4.91 -22.58 -7.35
C SER A 243 -5.46 -23.65 -6.39
N SER A 244 -5.42 -23.39 -5.08
CA SER A 244 -6.00 -24.30 -4.08
C SER A 244 -7.52 -24.45 -4.19
N GLU A 245 -8.22 -23.48 -4.80
CA GLU A 245 -9.64 -23.56 -5.12
C GLU A 245 -9.81 -23.84 -6.61
N GLY A 246 -10.09 -25.10 -6.95
CA GLY A 246 -10.43 -25.51 -8.32
C GLY A 246 -9.62 -26.70 -8.82
N GLU A 247 -10.11 -27.92 -8.56
CA GLU A 247 -9.61 -29.17 -9.16
C GLU A 247 -10.08 -29.37 -10.61
N GLY A 248 -10.76 -28.37 -11.20
CA GLY A 248 -11.33 -28.45 -12.54
C GLY A 248 -10.34 -28.25 -13.68
N SER A 249 -10.71 -28.75 -14.86
CA SER A 249 -9.99 -28.53 -16.14
C SER A 249 -10.26 -27.17 -16.77
N GLN A 250 -11.01 -26.29 -16.10
CA GLN A 250 -11.39 -24.97 -16.61
C GLN A 250 -10.15 -24.09 -16.87
N LYS A 251 -10.21 -23.33 -17.97
CA LYS A 251 -9.17 -22.35 -18.35
C LYS A 251 -9.19 -21.12 -17.44
N VAL A 252 -10.38 -20.68 -17.02
CA VAL A 252 -10.57 -19.48 -16.21
C VAL A 252 -11.26 -19.88 -14.92
N VAL A 253 -10.64 -19.57 -13.79
CA VAL A 253 -11.17 -19.87 -12.46
C VAL A 253 -11.38 -18.56 -11.72
N CYS A 254 -12.63 -18.19 -11.45
CA CYS A 254 -12.96 -17.10 -10.53
C CYS A 254 -13.11 -17.71 -9.14
N THR A 255 -12.14 -17.46 -8.25
CA THR A 255 -12.09 -18.07 -6.92
C THR A 255 -12.97 -17.29 -5.93
N SER A 256 -13.24 -17.88 -4.77
CA SER A 256 -13.87 -17.14 -3.66
C SER A 256 -12.86 -16.31 -2.85
N LYS A 257 -11.57 -16.45 -3.16
CA LYS A 257 -10.47 -15.88 -2.38
C LYS A 257 -10.37 -14.36 -2.54
N PRO A 258 -10.12 -13.63 -1.44
CA PRO A 258 -9.80 -12.21 -1.50
C PRO A 258 -8.52 -11.93 -2.30
N PRO A 259 -8.33 -10.70 -2.81
CA PRO A 259 -7.07 -10.32 -3.42
C PRO A 259 -5.93 -10.23 -2.37
N ILE A 260 -4.68 -10.14 -2.82
CA ILE A 260 -3.51 -10.08 -1.95
C ILE A 260 -2.94 -8.65 -1.93
N TYR A 261 -2.72 -8.09 -0.75
CA TYR A 261 -1.97 -6.84 -0.60
C TYR A 261 -0.48 -7.12 -0.86
N LEU A 262 0.19 -6.33 -1.68
CA LEU A 262 1.61 -6.49 -2.06
C LEU A 262 2.40 -5.21 -1.79
N GLN A 263 3.30 -5.26 -0.82
CA GLN A 263 4.24 -4.20 -0.45
C GLN A 263 5.60 -4.40 -1.12
N HIS A 264 6.24 -3.30 -1.51
CA HIS A 264 7.69 -3.18 -1.61
C HIS A 264 8.11 -1.80 -1.07
N GLN A 265 9.41 -1.53 -0.95
CA GLN A 265 9.85 -0.23 -0.46
C GLN A 265 9.30 0.91 -1.33
N GLY A 266 8.51 1.78 -0.70
CA GLY A 266 8.00 3.02 -1.28
C GLY A 266 6.67 2.95 -2.02
N HIS A 267 6.10 1.76 -2.26
CA HIS A 267 4.77 1.64 -2.88
C HIS A 267 4.13 0.28 -2.59
N SER A 268 2.80 0.24 -2.62
CA SER A 268 2.03 -1.00 -2.52
C SER A 268 0.99 -1.11 -3.63
N ARG A 269 0.59 -2.36 -3.91
CA ARG A 269 -0.36 -2.72 -4.96
C ARG A 269 -1.24 -3.90 -4.51
N THR A 270 -2.27 -4.24 -5.27
CA THR A 270 -3.17 -5.36 -4.97
C THR A 270 -3.11 -6.41 -6.08
N VAL A 271 -2.74 -7.65 -5.75
CA VAL A 271 -2.73 -8.77 -6.69
C VAL A 271 -4.13 -9.40 -6.74
N VAL A 272 -4.76 -9.37 -7.91
CA VAL A 272 -6.14 -9.84 -8.14
C VAL A 272 -6.21 -11.15 -8.92
N GLY A 273 -5.06 -11.74 -9.23
CA GLY A 273 -5.00 -13.02 -9.92
C GLY A 273 -3.62 -13.35 -10.45
N ILE A 274 -3.54 -14.52 -11.07
CA ILE A 274 -2.31 -15.05 -11.66
C ILE A 274 -2.64 -15.86 -12.92
N GLU A 275 -1.86 -15.64 -13.97
CA GLU A 275 -1.88 -16.43 -15.20
C GLU A 275 -0.75 -17.46 -15.17
N GLU A 276 -1.06 -18.68 -15.56
CA GLU A 276 -0.07 -19.63 -16.06
C GLU A 276 -0.14 -19.65 -17.59
N ARG A 277 0.96 -19.27 -18.22
CA ARG A 277 1.10 -19.22 -19.67
C ARG A 277 1.33 -20.62 -20.25
N LYS A 278 1.10 -20.80 -21.56
CA LYS A 278 1.37 -22.07 -22.26
C LYS A 278 2.83 -22.51 -22.19
N ASN A 279 3.76 -21.55 -22.16
CA ASN A 279 5.19 -21.80 -21.94
C ASN A 279 5.57 -22.02 -20.46
N ARG A 280 4.59 -22.24 -19.58
CA ARG A 280 4.75 -22.47 -18.13
C ARG A 280 5.27 -21.29 -17.32
N THR A 281 5.41 -20.11 -17.92
CA THR A 281 5.74 -18.90 -17.16
C THR A 281 4.52 -18.34 -16.42
N LEU A 282 4.77 -17.68 -15.30
CA LEU A 282 3.75 -17.07 -14.46
C LEU A 282 3.68 -15.55 -14.69
N CYS A 283 2.47 -15.00 -14.64
CA CYS A 283 2.21 -13.56 -14.75
C CYS A 283 1.18 -13.14 -13.72
N LEU A 284 1.53 -12.21 -12.82
CA LEU A 284 0.58 -11.66 -11.87
C LEU A 284 -0.33 -10.62 -12.55
N LEU A 285 -1.57 -10.56 -12.09
CA LEU A 285 -2.52 -9.50 -12.42
C LEU A 285 -2.59 -8.55 -11.22
N ILE A 286 -2.12 -7.32 -11.41
CA ILE A 286 -1.92 -6.37 -10.31
C ILE A 286 -2.68 -5.07 -10.58
N PHE A 287 -3.52 -4.68 -9.63
CA PHE A 287 -4.12 -3.37 -9.53
C PHE A 287 -3.17 -2.40 -8.84
N ASP A 288 -3.02 -1.21 -9.40
CA ASP A 288 -2.17 -0.14 -8.86
C ASP A 288 -3.06 1.07 -8.49
N PRO A 289 -3.02 1.57 -7.24
CA PRO A 289 -3.78 2.76 -6.86
C PRO A 289 -3.26 4.05 -7.52
N GLY A 290 -2.10 4.01 -8.18
CA GLY A 290 -1.63 5.07 -9.06
C GLY A 290 -2.24 5.04 -10.47
N CYS A 291 -2.95 3.97 -10.84
CA CYS A 291 -3.57 3.83 -12.16
C CYS A 291 -4.82 4.74 -12.27
N PRO A 292 -4.88 5.63 -13.27
CA PRO A 292 -6.03 6.51 -13.45
C PRO A 292 -7.34 5.73 -13.73
N SER A 293 -8.48 6.19 -13.20
CA SER A 293 -9.79 5.56 -13.48
C SER A 293 -10.06 5.43 -14.98
N ARG A 294 -9.67 6.43 -15.79
CA ARG A 294 -9.79 6.37 -17.27
C ARG A 294 -9.05 5.18 -17.90
N GLU A 295 -7.95 4.72 -17.32
CA GLU A 295 -7.20 3.56 -17.81
C GLU A 295 -7.88 2.27 -17.37
N MET A 296 -8.35 2.19 -16.12
CA MET A 296 -9.10 1.03 -15.62
C MET A 296 -10.44 0.85 -16.38
N GLN A 297 -11.11 1.94 -16.73
CA GLN A 297 -12.35 1.94 -17.54
C GLN A 297 -12.14 1.35 -18.94
N LYS A 298 -10.91 1.38 -19.50
CA LYS A 298 -10.62 0.71 -20.78
C LYS A 298 -10.74 -0.81 -20.70
N LEU A 299 -10.64 -1.39 -19.50
CA LEU A 299 -10.83 -2.83 -19.26
C LEU A 299 -12.31 -3.22 -19.26
N LEU A 300 -13.23 -2.27 -19.09
CA LEU A 300 -14.67 -2.54 -19.05
C LEU A 300 -15.32 -2.54 -20.44
N LYS A 301 -14.59 -2.15 -21.49
CA LYS A 301 -15.04 -2.21 -22.88
C LYS A 301 -15.28 -3.68 -23.28
N GLN A 302 -16.25 -3.92 -24.16
CA GLN A 302 -16.57 -5.28 -24.62
C GLN A 302 -15.37 -5.95 -25.30
N ASP A 303 -14.68 -5.23 -26.17
CA ASP A 303 -13.45 -5.69 -26.82
C ASP A 303 -12.21 -5.22 -26.05
N VAL A 304 -11.89 -5.93 -24.96
CA VAL A 304 -10.66 -5.65 -24.21
C VAL A 304 -9.45 -6.01 -25.06
N GLU A 305 -8.75 -5.00 -25.57
CA GLU A 305 -7.50 -5.20 -26.29
C GLU A 305 -6.41 -5.75 -25.36
N ALA A 306 -5.59 -6.68 -25.86
CA ALA A 306 -4.46 -7.24 -25.10
C ALA A 306 -3.46 -6.17 -24.62
N SER A 307 -3.38 -5.05 -25.34
CA SER A 307 -2.61 -3.84 -25.00
C SER A 307 -3.07 -3.23 -23.67
N ASN A 308 -4.37 -3.24 -23.38
CA ASN A 308 -4.95 -2.69 -22.15
C ASN A 308 -4.55 -3.51 -20.91
N LEU A 309 -4.37 -4.82 -21.05
CA LEU A 309 -3.92 -5.68 -19.96
C LEU A 309 -2.43 -5.53 -19.63
N LYS A 310 -1.63 -4.85 -20.47
CA LYS A 310 -0.18 -4.67 -20.22
C LYS A 310 0.10 -3.95 -18.90
N GLN A 311 -0.80 -3.05 -18.49
CA GLN A 311 -0.67 -2.33 -17.22
C GLN A 311 -0.93 -3.23 -16.01
N LEU A 312 -1.85 -4.20 -16.11
CA LEU A 312 -2.15 -5.17 -15.06
C LEU A 312 -1.11 -6.29 -14.97
N ARG A 313 -0.66 -6.78 -16.12
CA ARG A 313 0.26 -7.93 -16.22
C ARG A 313 1.64 -7.57 -15.66
N LYS A 314 2.14 -8.41 -14.76
CA LYS A 314 3.50 -8.34 -14.22
C LYS A 314 4.13 -9.72 -14.28
N PHE A 315 5.08 -9.88 -15.18
CA PHE A 315 5.91 -11.07 -15.28
C PHE A 315 6.99 -11.06 -14.20
N VAL A 316 7.61 -12.21 -13.98
CA VAL A 316 8.70 -12.37 -13.00
C VAL A 316 9.79 -11.30 -13.16
N GLY A 317 10.15 -10.94 -14.40
CA GLY A 317 11.13 -9.90 -14.68
C GLY A 317 10.71 -8.47 -14.30
N ASN A 318 9.44 -8.22 -14.01
CA ASN A 318 8.94 -6.91 -13.59
C ASN A 318 9.00 -6.68 -12.07
N LEU A 319 9.16 -7.74 -11.27
CA LEU A 319 9.21 -7.65 -9.81
C LEU A 319 10.65 -7.90 -9.32
N LYS A 320 11.44 -6.82 -9.22
CA LYS A 320 12.88 -6.87 -8.88
C LYS A 320 13.30 -6.02 -7.67
N HIS A 321 12.36 -5.42 -6.94
CA HIS A 321 12.70 -4.80 -5.65
C HIS A 321 13.33 -5.82 -4.71
N LYS A 322 14.22 -5.35 -3.82
CA LYS A 322 15.01 -6.19 -2.92
C LYS A 322 14.14 -7.11 -2.06
N GLN A 323 13.00 -6.59 -1.62
CA GLN A 323 12.08 -7.24 -0.69
C GLN A 323 10.64 -6.96 -1.10
N TYR A 324 9.78 -7.96 -0.90
CA TYR A 324 8.34 -7.83 -0.97
C TYR A 324 7.70 -8.40 0.29
N GLN A 325 6.62 -7.80 0.75
CA GLN A 325 5.75 -8.40 1.76
C GLN A 325 4.35 -8.52 1.19
N ILE A 326 3.65 -9.59 1.53
CA ILE A 326 2.24 -9.75 1.20
C ILE A 326 1.40 -9.85 2.45
N VAL A 327 0.15 -9.37 2.38
CA VAL A 327 -0.89 -9.70 3.35
C VAL A 327 -1.95 -10.54 2.63
N SER A 328 -2.19 -11.75 3.13
CA SER A 328 -3.25 -12.62 2.62
C SER A 328 -4.31 -12.82 3.70
N VAL A 329 -5.58 -12.88 3.29
CA VAL A 329 -6.73 -13.10 4.17
C VAL A 329 -7.15 -14.56 4.07
N GLU A 330 -7.42 -15.18 5.23
CA GLU A 330 -7.65 -16.63 5.37
C GLU A 330 -9.00 -16.97 6.03
N GLY A 331 -9.73 -15.97 6.52
CA GLY A 331 -11.03 -16.19 7.15
C GLY A 331 -11.30 -15.21 8.29
N VAL A 332 -12.06 -15.65 9.29
CA VAL A 332 -12.47 -14.84 10.45
C VAL A 332 -11.83 -15.39 11.72
N LEU A 333 -11.55 -14.49 12.68
CA LEU A 333 -11.03 -14.80 14.00
C LEU A 333 -12.17 -14.87 15.02
N THR A 334 -12.06 -15.84 15.93
CA THR A 334 -12.73 -15.76 17.22
C THR A 334 -12.16 -14.59 18.06
N SER A 335 -12.89 -14.18 19.10
CA SER A 335 -12.40 -13.15 20.02
C SER A 335 -11.11 -13.57 20.73
N GLU A 336 -10.97 -14.86 21.05
CA GLU A 336 -9.77 -15.44 21.68
C GLU A 336 -8.58 -15.40 20.73
N GLU A 337 -8.75 -15.79 19.46
CA GLU A 337 -7.68 -15.70 18.47
C GLU A 337 -7.26 -14.24 18.19
N LYS A 338 -8.20 -13.29 18.18
CA LYS A 338 -7.88 -11.85 18.09
C LYS A 338 -6.99 -11.42 19.27
N VAL A 339 -7.33 -11.82 20.50
CA VAL A 339 -6.53 -11.49 21.70
C VAL A 339 -5.14 -12.13 21.62
N ALA A 340 -5.05 -13.40 21.21
CA ALA A 340 -3.77 -14.08 21.05
C ALA A 340 -2.88 -13.39 20.01
N ARG A 341 -3.45 -12.98 18.86
CA ARG A 341 -2.72 -12.24 17.82
C ARG A 341 -2.31 -10.84 18.24
N ARG A 342 -3.12 -10.16 19.06
CA ARG A 342 -2.74 -8.90 19.70
C ARG A 342 -1.53 -9.08 20.61
N GLN A 343 -1.52 -10.12 21.44
CA GLN A 343 -0.37 -10.42 22.31
C GLN A 343 0.87 -10.79 21.49
N ALA A 344 0.72 -11.58 20.43
CA ALA A 344 1.82 -11.89 19.52
C ALA A 344 2.39 -10.63 18.83
N SER A 345 1.54 -9.65 18.51
CA SER A 345 1.98 -8.38 17.90
C SER A 345 2.84 -7.48 18.81
N GLN A 346 2.97 -7.79 20.10
CA GLN A 346 3.94 -7.09 20.97
C GLN A 346 5.38 -7.32 20.51
N VAL A 347 5.66 -8.50 19.96
CA VAL A 347 6.92 -8.86 19.30
C VAL A 347 6.58 -9.20 17.86
N PHE A 348 6.41 -8.17 17.05
CA PHE A 348 5.90 -8.31 15.69
C PHE A 348 6.88 -9.11 14.81
N THR A 349 6.40 -10.24 14.29
CA THR A 349 7.15 -11.11 13.38
C THR A 349 6.25 -11.53 12.22
N ALA A 350 6.89 -11.95 11.12
CA ALA A 350 6.22 -12.45 9.93
C ALA A 350 6.96 -13.70 9.44
N GLU A 351 6.24 -14.58 8.74
CA GLU A 351 6.86 -15.66 7.98
C GLU A 351 7.86 -15.06 6.99
N LYS A 352 9.05 -15.65 6.87
CA LYS A 352 10.09 -15.20 5.94
C LYS A 352 10.34 -16.25 4.87
N ILE A 353 10.50 -15.80 3.63
CA ILE A 353 10.85 -16.66 2.50
C ILE A 353 11.98 -16.02 1.68
N PRO A 354 13.09 -16.73 1.42
CA PRO A 354 13.50 -17.97 2.06
C PRO A 354 14.12 -17.71 3.44
#